data_AF-A0A1F7RPE4-F1
#
_entry.id   AF-A0A1F7RPE4-F1
#
_cell.length_a   1.000
_cell.length_b   1.000
_cell.length_c   1.000
_cell.angle_alpha   90.00
_cell.angle_beta   90.00
_cell.angle_gamma   90.00
#
_symmetry.space_group_name_H-M   'P 1'
#
loop_
_entity.id
_entity.type
_entity.pdbx_description
1 polymer ?
#
loop_
_entity_poly.entity_id
_entity_poly.type
_entity_poly.pdbx_seq_one_letter_code
_entity_poly.pdbx_strand_id
1 'polypeptide(L)' 'MYKLDFSSEGESSLESLDKKTGQRVLDKLKWLIQNINNISPLPLHGKYSGLFKLRVGDWRIVYEVKHNEK' A
#
# COMPACT_ATOMS: atom_id res chain seq x y z
N MET A 1 -1.85 -10.57 12.23
CA MET A 1 -2.76 -9.87 11.29
C MET A 1 -2.31 -8.43 11.21
N TYR A 2 -2.00 -7.93 10.01
CA TYR A 2 -1.55 -6.55 9.84
C TYR A 2 -2.76 -5.60 9.82
N LYS A 3 -2.55 -4.38 10.26
CA LYS A 3 -3.52 -3.28 10.14
C LYS A 3 -3.09 -2.36 9.02
N LEU A 4 -4.07 -1.70 8.40
CA LEU A 4 -3.86 -0.72 7.35
C LEU A 4 -4.07 0.66 7.95
N ASP A 5 -3.05 1.51 7.85
CA ASP A 5 -3.11 2.92 8.19
C ASP A 5 -2.74 3.73 6.94
N PHE A 6 -3.37 4.89 6.77
CA PHE A 6 -3.09 5.80 5.67
C PHE A 6 -2.33 7.02 6.19
N SER A 7 -1.37 7.51 5.42
CA SER A 7 -0.83 8.85 5.63
C SER A 7 -1.82 9.88 5.08
N SER A 8 -1.66 11.15 5.48
CA SER A 8 -2.50 12.23 4.95
C SER A 8 -2.43 12.33 3.43
N GLU A 9 -1.25 12.12 2.83
CA GLU A 9 -1.08 12.08 1.38
C GLU A 9 -1.77 10.85 0.75
N GLY A 10 -1.78 9.72 1.45
CA GLY A 10 -2.48 8.50 1.02
C GLY A 10 -4.00 8.68 0.99
N GLU A 11 -4.57 9.34 2.00
CA GLU A 11 -5.99 9.67 2.07
C GLU A 11 -6.37 10.63 0.93
N SER A 12 -5.68 11.75 0.78
CA SER A 12 -5.95 12.70 -0.32
C SER A 12 -5.78 12.05 -1.70
N SER A 13 -4.78 11.17 -1.86
CA SER A 13 -4.61 10.42 -3.11
C SER A 13 -5.81 9.53 -3.38
N LEU A 14 -6.31 8.80 -2.38
CA LEU A 14 -7.46 7.92 -2.52
C LEU A 14 -8.76 8.69 -2.81
N GLU A 15 -8.95 9.84 -2.19
CA GLU A 15 -10.10 10.73 -2.42
C GLU A 15 -10.12 11.30 -3.84
N SER A 16 -8.94 11.50 -4.45
CA SER A 16 -8.83 11.99 -5.83
C SER A 16 -9.18 10.93 -6.89
N LEU A 17 -9.27 9.65 -6.51
CA LEU A 17 -9.59 8.57 -7.43
C LEU A 17 -11.09 8.50 -7.73
N ASP A 18 -11.42 8.08 -8.96
CA ASP A 18 -12.79 7.70 -9.25
C ASP A 18 -13.21 6.48 -8.41
N LYS A 19 -14.52 6.35 -8.15
CA LYS A 19 -15.07 5.31 -7.29
C LYS A 19 -14.63 3.89 -7.66
N LYS A 20 -14.49 3.58 -8.95
CA LYS A 20 -14.13 2.23 -9.42
C LYS A 20 -12.66 1.95 -9.16
N THR A 21 -11.79 2.93 -9.40
CA THR A 21 -10.36 2.81 -9.10
C THR A 21 -10.10 2.78 -7.60
N GLY A 22 -10.75 3.66 -6.82
CA GLY A 22 -10.66 3.67 -5.37
C GLY A 22 -11.05 2.33 -4.74
N GLN A 23 -12.15 1.72 -5.21
CA GLN A 23 -12.55 0.39 -4.74
C GLN A 23 -11.50 -0.68 -5.06
N ARG A 24 -10.95 -0.69 -6.27
CA ARG A 24 -9.87 -1.64 -6.67
C ARG A 24 -8.63 -1.49 -5.79
N VAL A 25 -8.27 -0.25 -5.44
CA VAL A 25 -7.16 0.05 -4.53
C VAL A 25 -7.44 -0.52 -3.14
N LEU A 26 -8.62 -0.25 -2.58
CA LEU A 26 -9.03 -0.75 -1.26
C LEU A 26 -9.07 -2.28 -1.20
N ASP A 27 -9.61 -2.93 -2.22
CA ASP A 27 -9.66 -4.40 -2.29
C ASP A 27 -8.25 -5.00 -2.36
N LYS A 28 -7.35 -4.36 -3.11
CA LYS A 28 -5.96 -4.81 -3.20
C LYS A 28 -5.17 -4.57 -1.92
N LEU A 29 -5.45 -3.49 -1.18
CA LEU A 29 -4.89 -3.24 0.16
C LEU A 29 -5.38 -4.25 1.19
N LYS A 30 -6.68 -4.61 1.16
CA LYS A 30 -7.22 -5.71 2.01
C LYS A 30 -6.53 -7.04 1.72
N TRP A 31 -6.33 -7.35 0.44
CA TRP A 31 -5.57 -8.53 0.05
C TRP A 31 -4.12 -8.47 0.53
N LEU A 32 -3.48 -7.29 0.44
CA LEU A 32 -2.10 -7.08 0.87
C LEU A 32 -1.92 -7.44 2.35
N ILE A 33 -2.72 -6.86 3.26
CA ILE A 33 -2.56 -7.10 4.71
C ILE A 33 -2.80 -8.56 5.12
N GLN A 34 -3.54 -9.33 4.32
CA GLN A 34 -3.79 -10.75 4.53
C GLN A 34 -2.66 -11.63 3.99
N ASN A 35 -1.94 -11.18 2.97
CA ASN A 35 -0.96 -11.97 2.22
C ASN A 35 0.48 -11.44 2.32
N ILE A 36 0.73 -10.35 3.07
CA ILE A 36 2.04 -9.68 3.14
C ILE A 36 3.18 -10.63 3.52
N ASN A 37 2.92 -11.61 4.39
CA ASN A 37 3.90 -12.62 4.81
C ASN A 37 4.20 -13.67 3.72
N ASN A 38 3.33 -13.79 2.72
CA ASN A 38 3.40 -14.81 1.66
C ASN A 38 3.82 -14.22 0.31
N ILE A 39 4.11 -12.92 0.26
CA ILE A 39 4.58 -12.24 -0.94
C ILE A 39 5.95 -11.64 -0.67
N SER A 40 6.68 -11.34 -1.74
CA SER A 40 7.89 -10.54 -1.67
C SER A 40 7.54 -9.08 -1.99
N PRO A 41 7.57 -8.16 -1.00
CA PRO A 41 7.41 -6.74 -1.25
C PRO A 41 8.47 -6.23 -2.22
N LEU A 42 8.07 -5.33 -3.13
CA LEU A 42 9.00 -4.74 -4.09
C LEU A 42 9.59 -3.45 -3.52
N PRO A 43 10.86 -3.42 -3.10
CA PRO A 43 11.45 -2.25 -2.47
C PRO A 43 11.62 -1.09 -3.46
N LEU A 44 11.55 0.12 -2.93
CA LEU A 44 11.98 1.34 -3.60
C LEU A 44 13.40 1.71 -3.14
N HIS A 45 14.09 2.51 -3.95
CA HIS A 45 15.49 2.89 -3.71
C HIS A 45 15.66 4.42 -3.63
N GLY A 46 16.85 4.86 -3.22
CA GLY A 46 17.18 6.28 -3.07
C GLY A 46 16.39 6.92 -1.93
N LYS A 47 15.76 8.07 -2.20
CA LYS A 47 14.97 8.81 -1.21
C LYS A 47 13.74 8.07 -0.66
N TYR A 48 13.35 6.97 -1.30
CA TYR A 48 12.24 6.11 -0.88
C TYR A 48 12.71 4.76 -0.31
N SER A 49 13.99 4.66 0.06
CA SER A 49 14.52 3.45 0.72
C SER A 49 13.73 3.15 2.00
N GLY A 50 13.38 1.88 2.21
CA GLY A 50 12.50 1.44 3.30
C GLY A 50 11.01 1.40 2.94
N LEU A 51 10.62 1.97 1.80
CA LEU A 51 9.27 1.85 1.25
C LEU A 51 9.20 0.76 0.18
N PHE A 52 7.98 0.32 -0.07
CA PHE A 52 7.65 -0.70 -1.06
C PHE A 52 6.59 -0.20 -2.03
N LYS A 53 6.49 -0.85 -3.19
CA LYS A 53 5.47 -0.55 -4.21
C LYS A 53 4.52 -1.72 -4.44
N LEU A 54 3.23 -1.41 -4.59
CA LEU A 54 2.20 -2.34 -5.03
C LEU A 54 1.51 -1.80 -6.29
N ARG A 55 1.46 -2.61 -7.36
CA ARG A 55 0.83 -2.23 -8.62
C ARG A 55 -0.66 -2.58 -8.61
N VAL A 56 -1.51 -1.62 -8.98
CA VAL A 56 -2.96 -1.77 -9.14
C VAL A 56 -3.39 -1.17 -10.47
N GLY A 57 -3.36 -1.97 -11.54
CA GLY A 57 -3.57 -1.45 -12.89
C GLY A 57 -2.56 -0.36 -13.22
N ASP A 58 -3.03 0.84 -13.53
CA ASP A 58 -2.19 2.00 -13.84
C ASP A 58 -1.67 2.74 -12.60
N TRP A 59 -2.15 2.39 -11.40
CA TRP A 59 -1.78 3.04 -10.16
C TRP A 59 -0.67 2.28 -9.41
N ARG A 60 0.13 3.02 -8.65
CA ARG A 60 1.17 2.50 -7.76
C ARG A 60 0.89 3.00 -6.37
N ILE A 61 0.73 2.07 -5.44
CA ILE A 61 0.63 2.36 -4.02
C ILE A 61 2.03 2.28 -3.45
N VAL A 62 2.45 3.32 -2.76
CA VAL A 62 3.69 3.33 -1.97
C VAL A 62 3.30 3.06 -0.53
N TYR A 63 3.96 2.09 0.11
CA TYR A 63 3.63 1.68 1.48
C TYR A 63 4.88 1.28 2.25
N GLU A 64 4.78 1.30 3.57
CA GLU A 64 5.76 0.73 4.49
C GLU A 64 5.14 -0.44 5.26
N VAL A 65 5.99 -1.32 5.78
CA VAL A 65 5.56 -2.39 6.69
C VAL A 65 6.23 -2.16 8.02
N LYS A 66 5.44 -1.75 9.01
CA LYS A 66 5.90 -1.63 10.40
C LYS A 66 5.71 -2.97 11.08
N HIS A 67 6.81 -3.66 11.33
CA HIS A 67 6.83 -4.73 12.32
C HIS A 67 6.97 -4.02 13.66
N ASN A 68 5.98 -4.17 14.55
CA ASN A 68 6.22 -3.81 15.95
C ASN A 68 7.33 -4.73 16.45
N GLU A 69 8.56 -4.21 16.43
CA GLU A 69 9.65 -4.76 17.21
C GLU A 69 9.22 -4.71 18.68
N LYS A 70 9.38 -5.83 19.37
CA LYS A 70 9.16 -5.92 20.82
C LYS A 70 10.13 -5.02 21.56
#